data_AF-A0A258HW36-F1
#
_entry.id   AF-A0A258HW36-F1
#
_cell.length_a   1.000
_cell.length_b   1.000
_cell.length_c   1.000
_cell.angle_alpha   90.00
_cell.angle_beta   90.00
_cell.angle_gamma   90.00
#
_symmetry.space_group_name_H-M   'P 1'
#
loop_
_entity.id
_entity.type
_entity.pdbx_description
1 polymer ?
#
loop_
_entity_poly.entity_id
_entity_poly.type
_entity_poly.pdbx_seq_one_letter_code
_entity_poly.pdbx_strand_id
1 'polypeptide(L)'
;MNNSNSNQVTIHGLRITRDLHETEAAIDEALIRQANLLATMVRARRETPVGAFTGQEALLRLVASQKSMLDASNEIARVHGKLLDVGRESGSFLVDDCPERGVLPADTGASLAQVS
;
A
#
# COMPACT_ATOMS: atom_id res chain seq x y z
N MET A 1 27.67 12.66 20.35
CA MET A 1 26.91 11.45 20.74
C MET A 1 27.88 10.37 21.22
N ASN A 2 27.55 9.59 22.24
CA ASN A 2 28.35 8.41 22.61
C ASN A 2 28.08 7.24 21.63
N ASN A 3 28.97 6.25 21.58
CA ASN A 3 28.90 5.16 20.60
C ASN A 3 27.64 4.28 20.79
N SER A 4 27.16 4.10 22.03
CA SER A 4 25.92 3.35 22.31
C SER A 4 24.65 3.99 21.73
N ASN A 5 24.51 5.32 21.82
CA ASN A 5 23.31 6.00 21.31
C ASN A 5 23.21 5.91 19.79
N SER A 6 24.34 5.96 19.08
CA SER A 6 24.39 5.86 17.62
C SER A 6 24.01 4.44 17.14
N ASN A 7 24.40 3.42 17.91
CA ASN A 7 24.05 2.03 17.64
C ASN A 7 22.54 1.78 17.86
N GLN A 8 21.95 2.36 18.91
CA GLN A 8 20.50 2.26 19.15
C GLN A 8 19.68 2.91 18.02
N VAL A 9 20.06 4.10 17.57
CA VAL A 9 19.40 4.78 16.43
C VAL A 9 19.45 3.90 15.19
N THR A 10 20.59 3.25 14.93
CA THR A 10 20.77 2.34 13.81
C THR A 10 19.83 1.12 13.90
N ILE A 11 19.79 0.47 15.07
CA ILE A 11 18.93 -0.71 15.30
C ILE A 11 17.45 -0.35 15.15
N HIS A 12 17.01 0.79 15.69
CA HIS A 12 15.62 1.22 15.57
C HIS A 12 15.26 1.58 14.13
N GLY A 13 16.14 2.26 13.40
CA GLY A 13 15.93 2.58 11.98
C GLY A 13 15.74 1.33 11.12
N LEU A 14 16.61 0.32 11.28
CA LEU A 14 16.49 -0.95 10.57
C LEU A 14 15.16 -1.68 10.84
N ARG A 15 14.69 -1.64 12.09
CA ARG A 15 13.40 -2.22 12.47
C ARG A 15 12.23 -1.49 11.83
N ILE A 16 12.25 -0.16 11.84
CA ILE A 16 11.21 0.66 11.20
C ILE A 16 11.14 0.35 9.71
N THR A 17 12.28 0.32 9.01
CA THR A 17 12.33 0.03 7.56
C THR A 17 11.79 -1.36 7.24
N ARG A 18 12.15 -2.37 8.04
CA ARG A 18 11.58 -3.72 7.90
C ARG A 18 10.06 -3.71 8.10
N ASP A 19 9.59 -3.14 9.21
CA ASP A 19 8.17 -3.14 9.57
C ASP A 19 7.33 -2.37 8.52
N LEU A 20 7.92 -1.36 7.88
CA LEU A 20 7.33 -0.62 6.76
C LEU A 20 7.15 -1.52 5.53
N HIS A 21 8.20 -2.21 5.07
CA HIS A 21 8.11 -3.14 3.94
C HIS A 21 7.15 -4.30 4.21
N GLU A 22 7.13 -4.83 5.44
CA GLU A 22 6.17 -5.86 5.84
C GLU A 22 4.72 -5.34 5.77
N THR A 23 4.50 -4.08 6.11
CA THR A 23 3.18 -3.43 6.01
C THR A 23 2.76 -3.26 4.56
N GLU A 24 3.63 -2.78 3.69
CA GLU A 24 3.37 -2.64 2.25
C GLU A 24 2.99 -3.99 1.62
N ALA A 25 3.80 -5.04 1.87
CA ALA A 25 3.55 -6.38 1.37
C ALA A 25 2.22 -6.98 1.90
N ALA A 26 1.87 -6.70 3.16
CA ALA A 26 0.62 -7.18 3.74
C ALA A 26 -0.61 -6.52 3.10
N ILE A 27 -0.52 -5.25 2.72
CA ILE A 27 -1.59 -4.53 2.00
C ILE A 27 -1.81 -5.15 0.62
N ASP A 28 -0.72 -5.41 -0.13
CA ASP A 28 -0.80 -6.03 -1.46
C ASP A 28 -1.43 -7.43 -1.40
N GLU A 29 -1.01 -8.24 -0.43
CA GLU A 29 -1.57 -9.58 -0.22
C GLU A 29 -3.07 -9.52 0.14
N ALA A 30 -3.49 -8.54 0.93
CA ALA A 30 -4.90 -8.32 1.25
C ALA A 30 -5.71 -7.89 0.02
N LEU A 31 -5.17 -7.02 -0.83
CA LEU A 31 -5.82 -6.60 -2.09
C LEU A 31 -6.02 -7.79 -3.04
N ILE A 32 -5.01 -8.66 -3.18
CA ILE A 32 -5.12 -9.90 -3.96
C ILE A 32 -6.26 -10.78 -3.45
N ARG A 33 -6.34 -10.99 -2.13
CA ARG A 33 -7.40 -11.81 -1.51
C ARG A 33 -8.79 -11.20 -1.71
N GLN A 34 -8.93 -9.88 -1.60
CA GLN A 34 -10.18 -9.20 -1.86
C GLN A 34 -10.59 -9.27 -3.34
N ALA A 35 -9.64 -9.16 -4.27
CA ALA A 35 -9.90 -9.32 -5.71
C ALA A 35 -10.40 -10.74 -6.04
N ASN A 36 -9.79 -11.76 -5.44
CA ASN A 36 -10.22 -13.15 -5.58
C ASN A 36 -11.64 -13.37 -5.02
N LEU A 37 -11.96 -12.74 -3.89
CA LEU A 37 -13.31 -12.77 -3.32
C LEU A 37 -14.33 -12.10 -4.25
N LEU A 38 -14.01 -10.92 -4.79
CA LEU A 38 -14.87 -10.20 -5.73
C LEU A 38 -15.17 -11.06 -6.96
N ALA A 39 -14.14 -11.65 -7.56
CA ALA A 39 -14.28 -12.55 -8.71
C ALA A 39 -15.18 -13.74 -8.39
N THR A 40 -15.05 -14.32 -7.20
CA THR A 40 -15.88 -15.43 -6.73
C THR A 40 -17.34 -15.02 -6.60
N MET A 41 -17.62 -13.87 -5.98
CA MET A 41 -18.99 -13.35 -5.83
C MET A 41 -19.65 -13.06 -7.18
N VAL A 42 -18.92 -12.50 -8.13
CA VAL A 42 -19.43 -12.22 -9.49
C VAL A 42 -19.70 -13.51 -10.26
N ARG A 43 -18.83 -14.52 -10.17
CA ARG A 43 -19.07 -15.85 -10.76
C ARG A 43 -20.32 -16.51 -10.18
N ALA A 44 -20.48 -16.50 -8.85
CA ALA A 44 -21.64 -17.07 -8.18
C ALA A 44 -22.96 -16.42 -8.65
N ARG A 45 -22.99 -15.10 -8.84
CA ARG A 45 -24.16 -14.39 -9.40
C ARG A 45 -24.48 -14.81 -10.83
N ARG A 46 -23.45 -15.06 -11.66
CA ARG A 46 -23.63 -15.52 -13.04
C ARG A 46 -24.18 -16.94 -13.10
N GLU A 47 -23.72 -17.81 -12.20
CA GLU A 47 -24.00 -19.25 -12.23
C GLU A 47 -25.29 -19.64 -11.48
N THR A 48 -25.85 -18.72 -10.68
CA THR A 48 -27.07 -18.97 -9.90
C THR A 48 -28.25 -18.22 -10.51
N PRO A 49 -29.45 -18.83 -10.64
CA PRO A 49 -30.67 -18.15 -11.11
C PRO A 49 -31.25 -17.22 -10.03
N VAL A 50 -30.50 -16.18 -9.67
CA VAL A 50 -30.91 -15.13 -8.72
C VAL A 50 -31.31 -13.86 -9.46
N GLY A 51 -32.03 -12.98 -8.77
CA GLY A 51 -32.37 -11.66 -9.32
C GLY A 51 -31.13 -10.82 -9.61
N ALA A 52 -31.25 -9.90 -10.59
CA ALA A 52 -30.13 -9.07 -11.05
C ALA A 52 -29.46 -8.26 -9.92
N PHE A 53 -30.15 -7.97 -8.82
CA PHE A 53 -29.63 -7.18 -7.70
C PHE A 53 -29.18 -8.01 -6.50
N THR A 54 -29.32 -9.34 -6.55
CA THR A 54 -28.90 -10.21 -5.44
C THR A 54 -27.41 -10.06 -5.19
N GLY A 55 -27.06 -9.72 -3.94
CA GLY A 55 -25.67 -9.50 -3.51
C GLY A 55 -25.05 -8.17 -3.94
N GLN A 56 -25.80 -7.27 -4.59
CA GLN A 56 -25.26 -5.99 -5.09
C GLN A 56 -24.68 -5.12 -3.97
N GLU A 57 -25.37 -5.02 -2.83
CA GLU A 57 -24.88 -4.26 -1.67
C GLU A 57 -23.56 -4.83 -1.14
N ALA A 58 -23.44 -6.16 -1.06
CA ALA A 58 -22.22 -6.82 -0.60
C ALA A 58 -21.04 -6.56 -1.56
N LEU A 59 -21.28 -6.59 -2.88
CA LEU A 59 -20.27 -6.24 -3.88
C LEU A 59 -19.80 -4.79 -3.74
N LEU A 60 -20.73 -3.85 -3.57
CA LEU A 60 -20.40 -2.43 -3.37
C LEU A 60 -19.57 -2.22 -2.10
N ARG A 61 -19.93 -2.89 -0.99
CA ARG A 61 -19.17 -2.82 0.26
C ARG A 61 -17.77 -3.42 0.12
N LEU A 62 -17.60 -4.53 -0.62
CA LEU A 62 -16.28 -5.12 -0.88
C LEU A 62 -15.39 -4.18 -1.72
N VAL A 63 -15.94 -3.59 -2.78
CA VAL A 63 -15.20 -2.61 -3.61
C VAL A 63 -14.84 -1.36 -2.81
N ALA A 64 -15.74 -0.88 -1.94
CA ALA A 64 -15.43 0.24 -1.04
C ALA A 64 -14.28 -0.12 -0.07
N SER A 65 -14.25 -1.35 0.45
CA SER A 65 -13.14 -1.83 1.28
C SER A 65 -11.82 -1.90 0.51
N GLN A 66 -11.83 -2.36 -0.74
CA GLN A 66 -10.63 -2.35 -1.61
C GLN A 66 -10.11 -0.94 -1.82
N LYS A 67 -11.00 0.05 -2.04
CA LYS A 67 -10.61 1.45 -2.13
C LYS A 67 -9.96 1.93 -0.83
N SER A 68 -10.53 1.62 0.33
CA SER A 68 -9.92 1.99 1.62
C SER A 68 -8.52 1.40 1.81
N MET A 69 -8.27 0.18 1.32
CA MET A 69 -6.93 -0.44 1.35
C MET A 69 -5.93 0.29 0.44
N LEU A 70 -6.36 0.72 -0.76
CA LEU A 70 -5.54 1.53 -1.66
C LEU A 70 -5.24 2.91 -1.04
N ASP A 71 -6.23 3.53 -0.41
CA ASP A 71 -6.02 4.80 0.29
C ASP A 71 -5.01 4.62 1.44
N ALA A 72 -5.09 3.51 2.20
CA ALA A 72 -4.09 3.17 3.21
C ALA A 72 -2.69 2.93 2.62
N SER A 73 -2.58 2.25 1.48
CA SER A 73 -1.31 2.06 0.75
C SER A 73 -0.66 3.39 0.41
N ASN A 74 -1.45 4.36 -0.08
CA ASN A 74 -0.96 5.71 -0.39
C ASN A 74 -0.42 6.43 0.86
N GLU A 75 -1.09 6.30 2.01
CA GLU A 75 -0.59 6.87 3.26
C GLU A 75 0.70 6.19 3.73
N ILE A 76 0.83 4.87 3.58
CA ILE A 76 2.07 4.16 3.89
C ILE A 76 3.22 4.62 2.99
N ALA A 77 2.99 4.82 1.69
CA ALA A 77 3.99 5.37 0.77
C ALA A 77 4.44 6.79 1.19
N ARG A 78 3.52 7.62 1.71
CA ARG A 78 3.88 8.94 2.26
C ARG A 78 4.70 8.83 3.54
N VAL A 79 4.36 7.89 4.43
CA VAL A 79 5.16 7.58 5.63
C VAL A 79 6.57 7.15 5.23
N HIS A 80 6.70 6.29 4.21
CA HIS A 80 7.99 5.89 3.64
C HIS A 80 8.81 7.11 3.20
N GLY A 81 8.24 7.98 2.38
CA GLY A 81 8.88 9.23 1.94
C GLY A 81 9.33 10.10 3.10
N LYS A 82 8.49 10.25 4.14
CA LYS A 82 8.86 11.08 5.30
C LYS A 82 9.95 10.44 6.16
N LEU A 83 9.99 9.11 6.26
CA LEU A 83 11.06 8.41 6.96
C LEU A 83 12.41 8.58 6.24
N LEU A 84 12.42 8.60 4.90
CA LEU A 84 13.63 8.92 4.11
C LEU A 84 14.20 10.29 4.48
N ASP A 85 13.35 11.32 4.58
CA ASP A 85 13.77 12.65 4.98
C ASP A 85 14.36 12.66 6.40
N VAL A 86 13.71 11.99 7.36
CA VAL A 86 14.19 11.88 8.75
C VAL A 86 15.55 11.17 8.82
N GLY A 87 15.74 10.10 8.03
CA GLY A 87 17.03 9.41 7.93
C GLY A 87 18.15 10.33 7.46
N ARG A 88 17.89 11.10 6.39
CA ARG A 88 18.82 12.10 5.84
C ARG A 88 19.17 13.19 6.87
N GLU A 89 18.16 13.76 7.54
CA GLU A 89 18.35 14.78 8.58
C GLU A 89 19.14 14.24 9.79
N SER A 90 18.93 12.97 10.14
CA SER A 90 19.58 12.34 11.31
C SER A 90 21.00 11.84 11.04
N GLY A 91 21.52 11.97 9.81
CA GLY A 91 22.79 11.36 9.40
C GLY A 91 22.75 9.82 9.40
N SER A 92 21.55 9.25 9.41
CA SER A 92 21.29 7.81 9.42
C SER A 92 20.92 7.40 7.99
N PHE A 93 21.88 6.84 7.25
CA PHE A 93 21.73 6.34 5.87
C PHE A 93 20.78 5.11 5.73
N LEU A 94 19.83 4.92 6.65
CA LEU A 94 19.12 3.65 6.88
C LEU A 94 17.68 3.60 6.38
N VAL A 95 17.30 4.49 5.48
CA VAL A 95 16.06 4.33 4.75
C VAL A 95 16.44 4.09 3.31
N ASP A 96 16.18 2.85 2.88
CA ASP A 96 16.61 2.24 1.63
C ASP A 96 16.32 3.17 0.43
N ASP A 97 17.21 3.20 -0.56
CA ASP A 97 16.93 3.87 -1.83
C ASP A 97 15.93 3.00 -2.60
N CYS A 98 14.67 3.04 -2.16
CA CYS A 98 13.56 2.44 -2.87
C CYS A 98 13.57 2.98 -4.31
N PRO A 99 13.50 2.12 -5.35
CA PRO A 99 13.69 2.56 -6.72
C PRO A 99 12.73 3.70 -7.09
N GLU A 100 13.20 4.68 -7.88
CA GLU A 100 12.48 5.92 -8.25
C GLU A 100 11.03 5.74 -8.76
N ARG A 101 10.62 4.51 -9.11
CA ARG A 101 9.30 4.16 -9.64
C ARG A 101 8.14 4.16 -8.62
N GLY A 102 8.41 4.36 -7.32
CA GLY A 102 7.37 4.37 -6.27
C GLY A 102 6.75 5.74 -5.97
N VAL A 103 7.26 6.83 -6.56
CA VAL A 103 6.72 8.18 -6.31
C VAL A 103 5.39 8.32 -7.05
N LEU A 104 4.28 8.26 -6.33
CA LEU A 104 3.02 8.76 -6.85
C LEU A 104 3.23 10.25 -7.17
N PRO A 105 3.07 10.67 -8.44
CA PRO A 105 3.16 12.08 -8.78
C PRO A 105 2.22 12.85 -7.86
N ALA A 106 2.71 13.91 -7.22
CA ALA A 106 1.85 14.85 -6.53
C ALA A 106 0.81 15.33 -7.55
N ASP A 107 -0.42 14.84 -7.38
CA ASP A 107 -1.68 15.38 -7.90
C ASP A 107 -1.55 16.13 -9.23
N THR A 108 -0.96 15.45 -10.21
CA THR A 108 -1.05 15.86 -11.60
C THR A 108 -2.16 15.04 -12.21
N GLY A 109 -3.30 15.69 -12.46
CA GLY A 109 -4.40 15.13 -13.24
C GLY A 109 -3.98 14.88 -14.68
N ALA A 110 -3.08 13.91 -14.90
CA ALA A 110 -2.48 13.59 -16.18
C ALA A 110 -3.09 12.29 -16.72
N SER A 111 -3.86 12.48 -17.78
CA SER A 111 -4.50 11.52 -18.67
C SER A 111 -3.71 10.22 -18.91
N LEU A 112 -4.37 9.08 -18.70
CA LEU A 112 -3.96 7.79 -19.26
C LEU A 112 -4.18 7.81 -20.77
N ALA A 113 -3.22 8.38 -21.50
CA ALA A 113 -3.12 8.22 -22.93
C ALA A 113 -1.65 8.04 -23.28
N GLN A 114 -1.17 6.79 -23.21
CA GLN A 114 -0.26 6.18 -24.17
C GLN A 114 0.23 4.83 -23.66
N VAL A 115 -0.39 3.76 -24.17
CA VAL A 115 0.37 2.57 -24.57
C VAL A 115 -0.11 2.25 -25.98
N SER A 116 0.78 2.44 -26.94
CA SER A 116 0.66 1.97 -28.33
C SER A 116 1.16 0.54 -28.43
#